data_AF-A0A2K3KBH0-F1
#
_entry.id   AF-A0A2K3KBH0-F1
#
_cell.length_a   1.000
_cell.length_b   1.000
_cell.length_c   1.000
_cell.angle_alpha   90.00
_cell.angle_beta   90.00
_cell.angle_gamma   90.00
#
_symmetry.space_group_name_H-M   'P 1'
#
loop_
_entity.id
_entity.type
_entity.pdbx_description
1 polymer ?
#
loop_
_entity_poly.entity_id
_entity_poly.type
_entity_poly.pdbx_seq_one_letter_code
_entity_poly.pdbx_strand_id
1 'polypeptide(L)' 'LKMIKAGLKEWHKAHTHNIPGRIKTLKGRLSTLDEKGEEDDLTEEELMELHGVSSDIHSLSRLHANIS' A
#
# COMPACT_ATOMS: atom_id res chain seq x y z
N LEU A 1 5.35 32.55 8.46
CA LEU A 1 5.62 31.17 8.96
C LEU A 1 4.38 30.36 9.33
N LYS A 2 3.43 30.88 10.14
CA LYS A 2 2.25 30.10 10.60
C LYS A 2 1.43 29.47 9.47
N MET A 3 1.18 30.22 8.39
CA MET A 3 0.41 29.74 7.23
C MET A 3 1.12 28.63 6.46
N ILE A 4 2.44 28.74 6.29
CA ILE A 4 3.26 27.71 5.62
C ILE A 4 3.25 26.41 6.42
N LYS A 5 3.38 26.49 7.75
CA LYS A 5 3.32 25.32 8.64
C LYS A 5 1.94 24.64 8.63
N ALA A 6 0.87 25.43 8.56
CA ALA A 6 -0.50 24.91 8.47
C ALA A 6 -0.74 24.18 7.13
N GLY A 7 -0.32 24.78 6.01
CA GLY A 7 -0.44 24.15 4.70
C GLY A 7 0.33 22.84 4.59
N LEU A 8 1.55 22.77 5.16
CA LEU A 8 2.34 21.55 5.16
C LEU A 8 1.71 20.43 6.01
N LYS A 9 1.11 20.79 7.16
CA LYS A 9 0.40 19.84 8.02
C LYS A 9 -0.85 19.28 7.33
N GLU A 10 -1.58 20.13 6.62
CA GLU A 10 -2.77 19.71 5.87
C GLU A 10 -2.41 18.84 4.67
N TRP A 11 -1.36 19.21 3.92
CA TRP A 11 -0.82 18.38 2.84
C TRP A 11 -0.39 17.01 3.36
N HIS A 12 0.37 16.97 4.46
CA HIS A 12 0.79 15.72 5.08
C HIS A 12 -0.42 14.88 5.48
N LYS A 13 -1.41 15.45 6.19
CA LYS A 13 -2.64 14.75 6.56
C LYS A 13 -3.42 14.24 5.35
N ALA A 14 -3.53 15.01 4.28
CA ALA A 14 -4.24 14.58 3.06
C ALA A 14 -3.49 13.47 2.29
N HIS A 15 -2.16 13.51 2.26
CA HIS A 15 -1.34 12.59 1.48
C HIS A 15 -0.92 11.31 2.21
N THR A 16 -0.85 11.32 3.55
CA THR A 16 -0.29 10.20 4.32
C THR A 16 -1.31 9.45 5.17
N HIS A 17 -2.46 10.08 5.49
CA HIS A 17 -3.42 9.53 6.46
C HIS A 17 -4.07 8.20 6.04
N ASN A 18 -4.16 7.89 4.74
CA ASN A 18 -4.72 6.62 4.27
C ASN A 18 -3.64 5.60 3.86
N ILE A 19 -2.37 5.79 4.21
CA ILE A 19 -1.35 4.77 3.90
C ILE A 19 -1.63 3.44 4.64
N PRO A 20 -1.97 3.43 5.95
CA PRO A 20 -2.32 2.19 6.64
C PRO A 20 -3.54 1.48 6.05
N GLY A 21 -4.58 2.24 5.65
CA GLY A 21 -5.78 1.69 5.01
C GLY A 21 -5.47 1.07 3.66
N ARG A 22 -4.68 1.76 2.81
CA ARG A 22 -4.20 1.23 1.53
C ARG A 22 -3.37 -0.05 1.71
N ILE A 23 -2.44 -0.07 2.68
CA ILE A 23 -1.65 -1.28 2.99
C ILE A 23 -2.57 -2.42 3.40
N LYS A 24 -3.59 -2.17 4.24
CA LYS A 24 -4.54 -3.20 4.67
C LYS A 24 -5.31 -3.78 3.48
N THR A 25 -5.81 -2.94 2.58
CA THR A 25 -6.51 -3.40 1.37
C THR A 25 -5.61 -4.25 0.48
N LEU A 26 -4.37 -3.81 0.25
CA LEU A 26 -3.41 -4.55 -0.57
C LEU A 26 -3.02 -5.88 0.07
N LYS A 27 -2.83 -5.94 1.40
CA LYS A 27 -2.62 -7.21 2.12
C LYS A 27 -3.80 -8.16 1.94
N GLY A 28 -5.03 -7.66 1.95
CA GLY A 28 -6.21 -8.48 1.65
C GLY A 28 -6.17 -9.09 0.25
N ARG A 29 -5.85 -8.28 -0.78
CA ARG A 29 -5.67 -8.78 -2.16
C ARG A 29 -4.54 -9.80 -2.26
N LEU A 30 -3.41 -9.53 -1.62
CA LEU A 30 -2.27 -10.44 -1.60
C LEU A 30 -2.66 -11.80 -0.99
N SER A 31 -3.37 -11.80 0.14
CA SER A 31 -3.86 -13.03 0.76
C SER A 31 -4.81 -13.82 -0.13
N THR A 32 -5.68 -13.15 -0.90
CA THR A 32 -6.56 -13.85 -1.86
C THR A 32 -5.78 -14.51 -2.99
N LEU A 33 -4.75 -13.85 -3.52
CA LEU A 33 -3.89 -14.44 -4.56
C LEU A 33 -3.02 -15.57 -4.01
N ASP A 34 -2.53 -15.44 -2.77
CA ASP A 34 -1.76 -16.46 -2.06
C ASP A 34 -2.61 -17.72 -1.83
N GLU A 35 -3.81 -17.57 -1.26
CA GLU A 35 -4.76 -18.68 -1.07
C GLU A 35 -5.11 -19.36 -2.39
N LYS A 36 -5.34 -18.57 -3.46
CA LYS A 36 -5.60 -19.11 -4.78
C LYS A 36 -4.41 -19.91 -5.32
N GLY A 37 -3.18 -19.40 -5.18
CA GLY A 37 -1.97 -20.06 -5.67
C GLY A 37 -1.63 -21.37 -4.94
N GLU A 38 -2.15 -21.55 -3.73
CA GLU A 38 -2.05 -22.81 -2.99
C GLU A 38 -3.11 -23.84 -3.45
N GLU A 39 -4.26 -23.40 -3.98
CA GLU A 39 -5.33 -24.27 -4.48
C GLU A 39 -5.17 -24.62 -5.97
N ASP A 40 -4.83 -23.64 -6.79
CA ASP A 40 -4.72 -23.73 -8.25
C ASP A 40 -3.48 -22.97 -8.78
N ASP A 41 -3.03 -23.31 -9.99
CA ASP A 41 -1.99 -22.53 -10.68
C ASP A 41 -2.50 -21.10 -11.00
N LEU A 42 -1.76 -20.09 -10.55
CA LEU A 42 -2.04 -18.69 -10.90
C LEU A 42 -1.81 -18.44 -12.39
N THR A 43 -2.67 -17.61 -13.00
CA THR A 43 -2.39 -17.13 -14.36
C THR A 43 -1.23 -16.12 -14.34
N GLU A 44 -0.62 -15.88 -15.51
CA GLU A 44 0.45 -14.90 -15.64
C GLU A 44 0.00 -13.50 -15.18
N GLU A 45 -1.25 -13.12 -15.49
CA GLU A 45 -1.84 -11.85 -15.05
C GLU A 45 -1.94 -11.77 -13.52
N GLU A 46 -2.33 -12.87 -12.86
CA GLU A 46 -2.45 -12.94 -11.41
C GLU A 46 -1.09 -12.94 -10.72
N LEU A 47 -0.10 -13.59 -11.31
CA LEU A 47 1.28 -13.58 -10.84
C LEU A 47 1.90 -12.18 -10.95
N MET A 48 1.65 -11.50 -12.08
CA MET A 48 2.02 -10.09 -12.26
C MET A 48 1.33 -9.18 -11.24
N GLU A 49 0.04 -9.41 -10.95
CA GLU A 49 -0.69 -8.70 -9.90
C GLU A 49 -0.06 -8.94 -8.52
N LEU A 50 0.26 -10.19 -8.19
CA LEU A 50 0.88 -10.58 -6.91
C LEU A 50 2.20 -9.83 -6.69
N HIS A 51 3.05 -9.78 -7.71
CA HIS A 51 4.30 -9.02 -7.66
C HIS A 51 4.07 -7.51 -7.54
N GLY A 52 3.11 -6.95 -8.28
CA GLY A 52 2.74 -5.55 -8.21
C GLY A 52 2.24 -5.14 -6.83
N VAL A 53 1.29 -5.91 -6.27
CA VAL A 53 0.72 -5.69 -4.94
C VAL A 53 1.80 -5.80 -3.87
N SER A 54 2.70 -6.78 -3.96
CA SER A 54 3.84 -6.90 -3.02
C SER A 54 4.77 -5.69 -3.07
N SER A 55 5.12 -5.21 -4.28
CA SER A 55 5.94 -4.02 -4.47
C SER A 55 5.29 -2.76 -3.88
N ASP A 56 3.98 -2.60 -4.11
CA ASP A 56 3.20 -1.48 -3.59
C ASP A 56 3.13 -1.50 -2.07
N ILE A 57 2.88 -2.67 -1.46
CA ILE A 57 2.91 -2.83 0.01
C ILE A 57 4.27 -2.43 0.56
N HIS A 58 5.35 -2.90 -0.06
CA HIS A 58 6.70 -2.60 0.39
C HIS A 58 7.02 -1.09 0.28
N SER A 59 6.69 -0.48 -0.86
CA SER A 59 6.87 0.96 -1.09
C SER A 59 6.08 1.81 -0.10
N LEU A 60 4.80 1.49 0.10
CA LEU A 60 3.93 2.19 1.04
C LEU A 60 4.34 1.99 2.49
N SER A 61 4.81 0.79 2.86
CA SER A 61 5.31 0.53 4.22
C SER A 61 6.57 1.32 4.53
N ARG A 62 7.51 1.40 3.58
CA ARG A 62 8.70 2.28 3.72
C ARG A 62 8.30 3.75 3.84
N LEU A 63 7.37 4.20 3.00
CA LEU A 63 6.86 5.57 3.07
C LEU A 63 6.23 5.84 4.45
N HIS A 64 5.38 4.94 4.94
CA HIS A 64 4.75 5.03 6.25
C HIS A 64 5.77 5.10 7.40
N ALA A 65 6.83 4.31 7.33
CA ALA A 65 7.90 4.30 8.34
C ALA A 65 8.74 5.60 8.32
N ASN A 66 8.92 6.22 7.16
CA ASN A 66 9.69 7.45 7.02
C ASN A 66 8.93 8.73 7.41
N ILE A 67 7.60 8.64 7.51
CA ILE A 67 6.71 9.78 7.79
C ILE A 67 5.98 9.69 9.14
N SER A 68 5.97 8.51 9.77
CA SER A 68 5.49 8.31 11.15
C SER A 68 6.53 8.75 12.16
#